data_AF-A0A1G7A1H8-F1
#
_entry.id   AF-A0A1G7A1H8-F1
#
_cell.length_a   1.000
_cell.length_b   1.000
_cell.length_c   1.000
_cell.angle_alpha   90.00
_cell.angle_beta   90.00
_cell.angle_gamma   90.00
#
_symmetry.space_group_name_H-M   'P 1'
#
loop_
_entity.id
_entity.type
_entity.pdbx_description
1 polymer ?
#
loop_
_entity_poly.entity_id
_entity_poly.type
_entity_poly.pdbx_seq_one_letter_code
_entity_poly.pdbx_strand_id
1 'polypeptide(L)'
;MWLEGWKRNQYTFRNLVSTEGLPGKGAAMTDKTAWIEEDAEGRRHARDACAEPCAIERGMRIVGGKWTGSILWHLKDGPVRFNDLARMIGGASKKMITERLRQLEDRGLVKREVLDTSPVSVTYEITDLGRTALGFLDGLRQWSESLPRDLHVD
;
A
#
# COMPACT_ATOMS: atom_id res chain seq x y z
N MET A 1 -25.18 -43.07 -1.28
CA MET A 1 -25.43 -41.80 -1.96
C MET A 1 -25.23 -40.69 -0.93
N TRP A 2 -23.99 -40.21 -0.79
CA TRP A 2 -23.58 -39.18 0.15
C TRP A 2 -23.03 -38.01 -0.66
N LEU A 3 -23.56 -36.81 -0.46
CA LEU A 3 -23.04 -35.56 -1.03
C LEU A 3 -22.10 -34.93 0.00
N GLU A 4 -20.81 -35.28 -0.07
CA GLU A 4 -19.76 -34.45 0.52
C GLU A 4 -19.15 -33.55 -0.55
N GLY A 5 -19.05 -32.25 -0.26
CA GLY A 5 -18.46 -31.31 -1.21
C GLY A 5 -18.55 -29.85 -0.81
N TRP A 6 -18.22 -29.51 0.45
CA TRP A 6 -17.94 -28.12 0.81
C TRP A 6 -16.65 -27.68 0.09
N LYS A 7 -16.79 -26.96 -1.03
CA LYS A 7 -15.66 -26.32 -1.71
C LYS A 7 -15.11 -25.22 -0.81
N ARG A 8 -14.08 -25.56 -0.04
CA ARG A 8 -13.18 -24.61 0.63
C ARG A 8 -12.57 -23.73 -0.47
N ASN A 9 -12.97 -22.47 -0.54
CA ASN A 9 -12.34 -21.48 -1.41
C ASN A 9 -10.89 -21.28 -0.92
N GLN A 10 -9.93 -21.96 -1.57
CA GLN A 10 -8.51 -21.81 -1.32
C GLN A 10 -7.99 -20.52 -1.96
N TYR A 11 -8.29 -19.38 -1.36
CA TYR A 11 -7.41 -18.22 -1.46
C TYR A 11 -6.90 -17.92 -0.05
N THR A 12 -6.19 -18.90 0.52
CA THR A 12 -5.41 -18.67 1.74
C THR A 12 -4.09 -18.04 1.32
N PHE A 13 -3.80 -16.86 1.85
CA PHE A 13 -2.58 -16.06 1.69
C PHE A 13 -1.28 -16.77 2.14
N ARG A 14 -1.31 -18.09 2.31
CA ARG A 14 -0.23 -18.91 2.86
C ARG A 14 0.99 -19.03 1.92
N ASN A 15 0.88 -18.59 0.66
CA ASN A 15 1.93 -18.70 -0.35
C ASN A 15 2.65 -17.37 -0.70
N LEU A 16 2.40 -16.27 0.01
CA LEU A 16 3.02 -14.97 -0.34
C LEU A 16 4.13 -14.50 0.61
N VAL A 17 4.48 -15.28 1.64
CA VAL A 17 5.63 -14.96 2.49
C VAL A 17 6.43 -16.23 2.78
N SER A 18 7.39 -16.54 1.91
CA SER A 18 8.53 -17.35 2.33
C SER A 18 9.29 -16.51 3.36
N THR A 19 9.09 -16.83 4.64
CA THR A 19 9.80 -16.18 5.76
C THR A 19 11.17 -16.85 5.95
N GLU A 20 12.03 -16.80 4.93
CA GLU A 20 13.45 -17.08 5.11
C GLU A 20 14.19 -15.74 5.14
N GLY A 21 14.54 -15.27 6.35
CA GLY A 21 15.67 -14.34 6.50
C GLY A 21 15.50 -13.03 7.27
N LEU A 22 14.58 -12.89 8.24
CA LEU A 22 14.63 -11.75 9.18
C LEU A 22 14.90 -12.23 10.62
N PRO A 23 16.10 -11.96 11.18
CA PRO A 23 16.44 -12.36 12.53
C PRO A 23 15.83 -11.40 13.57
N GLY A 24 15.20 -11.98 14.58
CA GLY A 24 14.96 -11.32 15.86
C GLY A 24 13.70 -10.45 15.95
N LYS A 25 12.55 -11.09 16.20
CA LYS A 25 11.78 -10.91 17.45
C LYS A 25 10.56 -11.83 17.45
N GLY A 26 10.50 -12.68 18.45
CA GLY A 26 9.38 -13.56 18.72
C GLY A 26 8.12 -12.77 19.07
N ALA A 27 7.10 -12.94 18.25
CA ALA A 27 5.72 -13.15 18.65
C ALA A 27 5.07 -13.83 17.45
N ALA A 28 4.53 -15.04 17.66
CA ALA A 28 3.72 -15.70 16.65
C ALA A 28 2.49 -14.82 16.38
N MET A 29 2.57 -13.97 15.36
CA MET A 29 1.40 -13.31 14.78
C MET A 29 0.65 -14.39 13.99
N THR A 30 -0.13 -15.20 14.70
CA THR A 30 -1.11 -16.08 14.05
C THR A 30 -2.05 -15.16 13.28
N ASP A 31 -2.00 -15.24 11.95
CA ASP A 31 -2.94 -14.62 11.04
C ASP A 31 -4.35 -15.12 11.38
N LYS A 32 -5.02 -14.43 12.31
CA LYS A 32 -6.43 -14.62 12.59
C LYS A 32 -7.20 -13.90 11.51
N THR A 33 -7.29 -14.52 10.35
CA THR A 33 -8.18 -14.04 9.29
C THR A 33 -9.62 -14.17 9.81
N ALA A 34 -10.47 -13.16 9.66
CA ALA A 34 -11.88 -13.30 10.01
C ALA A 34 -12.55 -14.32 9.07
N TRP A 35 -13.45 -15.17 9.60
CA TRP A 35 -14.25 -16.10 8.80
C TRP A 35 -15.72 -16.10 9.19
N ILE A 36 -16.56 -16.61 8.29
CA ILE A 36 -18.00 -16.77 8.51
C ILE A 36 -18.28 -18.22 8.88
N GLU A 37 -18.94 -18.44 10.01
CA GLU A 37 -19.51 -19.71 10.42
C GLU A 37 -21.03 -19.67 10.24
N GLU A 38 -21.62 -20.82 9.91
CA GLU A 38 -23.07 -21.01 9.90
C GLU A 38 -23.44 -21.96 11.05
N ASP A 39 -24.41 -21.57 11.88
CA ASP A 39 -24.89 -22.42 12.96
C ASP A 39 -25.93 -23.45 12.48
N ALA A 40 -26.37 -24.33 13.38
CA ALA A 40 -27.32 -25.40 13.08
C ALA A 40 -28.69 -24.86 12.60
N GLU A 41 -29.00 -23.61 12.89
CA GLU A 41 -30.22 -22.93 12.48
C GLU A 41 -30.04 -22.12 11.17
N GLY A 42 -28.89 -22.23 10.50
CA GLY A 42 -28.59 -21.54 9.25
C GLY A 42 -28.20 -20.07 9.41
N ARG A 43 -27.94 -19.59 10.63
CA ARG A 43 -27.54 -18.19 10.87
C ARG A 43 -26.04 -18.03 10.67
N ARG A 44 -25.65 -16.94 10.02
CA ARG A 44 -24.25 -16.64 9.68
C ARG A 44 -23.63 -15.71 10.72
N HIS A 45 -22.52 -16.12 11.33
CA HIS A 45 -21.79 -15.36 12.35
C HIS A 45 -20.35 -15.12 11.91
N ALA A 46 -19.85 -13.90 12.08
CA ALA A 46 -18.44 -13.59 11.86
C ALA A 46 -17.63 -13.93 13.13
N ARG A 47 -16.60 -14.78 12.96
CA ARG A 47 -15.60 -15.07 14.00
C ARG A 47 -14.32 -14.28 13.73
N ASP A 48 -13.64 -13.91 14.82
CA ASP A 48 -12.38 -13.15 14.77
C ASP A 48 -12.47 -11.91 13.87
N ALA A 49 -13.64 -11.25 13.89
CA ALA A 49 -13.86 -10.00 13.18
C ALA A 49 -12.85 -8.95 13.64
N CYS A 50 -12.31 -8.19 12.70
CA CYS A 50 -11.36 -7.11 13.01
C CYS A 50 -12.08 -6.03 13.82
N ALA A 51 -11.77 -5.93 15.12
CA ALA A 51 -12.29 -4.87 15.99
C ALA A 51 -11.62 -3.51 15.72
N GLU A 52 -10.39 -3.53 15.19
CA GLU A 52 -9.61 -2.37 14.77
C GLU A 52 -9.07 -2.59 13.35
N PRO A 53 -8.66 -1.52 12.64
CA PRO A 53 -8.07 -1.65 11.32
C PRO A 53 -6.91 -2.65 11.33
N CYS A 54 -7.06 -3.75 10.59
CA CYS A 54 -6.03 -4.77 10.49
C CYS A 54 -4.82 -4.25 9.71
N ALA A 55 -3.73 -5.03 9.69
CA ALA A 55 -2.45 -4.57 9.10
C ALA A 55 -2.60 -4.10 7.64
N ILE A 56 -3.39 -4.81 6.82
CA ILE A 56 -3.63 -4.42 5.43
C ILE A 56 -4.42 -3.12 5.33
N GLU A 57 -5.45 -2.93 6.17
CA GLU A 57 -6.24 -1.69 6.17
C GLU A 57 -5.39 -0.49 6.60
N ARG A 58 -4.57 -0.66 7.65
CA ARG A 58 -3.62 0.39 8.08
C ARG A 58 -2.65 0.74 6.96
N GLY A 59 -2.09 -0.26 6.29
CA GLY A 59 -1.23 -0.05 5.12
C GLY A 59 -1.96 0.73 4.02
N MET A 60 -3.16 0.31 3.63
CA MET A 60 -3.94 0.95 2.57
C MET A 60 -4.39 2.37 2.93
N ARG A 61 -4.64 2.69 4.20
CA ARG A 61 -4.87 4.07 4.65
C ARG A 61 -3.64 4.96 4.46
N ILE A 62 -2.45 4.37 4.48
CA ILE A 62 -1.19 5.07 4.24
C ILE A 62 -0.95 5.23 2.73
N VAL A 63 -0.98 4.14 1.97
CA VAL A 63 -0.45 4.08 0.59
C VAL A 63 -1.52 3.98 -0.50
N GLY A 64 -2.74 3.60 -0.15
CA GLY A 64 -3.86 3.37 -1.07
C GLY A 64 -4.55 4.65 -1.56
N GLY A 65 -4.11 5.83 -1.12
CA GLY A 65 -4.59 7.09 -1.66
C GLY A 65 -4.16 7.28 -3.11
N LYS A 66 -5.07 7.78 -3.97
CA LYS A 66 -4.75 8.11 -5.36
C LYS A 66 -3.47 8.95 -5.43
N TRP A 67 -2.54 8.56 -6.30
CA TRP A 67 -1.23 9.18 -6.52
C TRP A 67 -0.17 9.00 -5.43
N THR A 68 -0.51 8.47 -4.24
CA THR A 68 0.47 8.30 -3.16
C THR A 68 1.62 7.38 -3.58
N GLY A 69 1.30 6.21 -4.14
CA GLY A 69 2.31 5.29 -4.67
C GLY A 69 3.15 5.91 -5.79
N SER A 70 2.53 6.65 -6.72
CA SER A 70 3.23 7.33 -7.81
C SER A 70 4.23 8.38 -7.30
N ILE A 71 3.84 9.19 -6.31
CA ILE A 71 4.73 10.19 -5.70
C ILE A 71 5.96 9.50 -5.09
N LEU A 72 5.75 8.50 -4.24
CA LEU A 72 6.86 7.78 -3.60
C LEU A 72 7.77 7.12 -4.64
N TRP A 73 7.19 6.54 -5.70
CA TRP A 73 7.94 5.92 -6.78
C TRP A 73 8.81 6.92 -7.54
N HIS A 74 8.31 8.12 -7.83
CA HIS A 74 9.08 9.14 -8.55
C HIS A 74 10.14 9.84 -7.68
N LEU A 75 10.04 9.75 -6.35
CA LEU A 75 11.05 10.29 -5.42
C LEU A 75 12.15 9.28 -5.07
N LYS A 76 12.08 8.03 -5.57
CA LYS A 76 12.99 6.95 -5.17
C LYS A 76 14.47 7.23 -5.50
N ASP A 77 14.72 7.95 -6.59
CA ASP A 77 16.05 8.20 -7.15
C ASP A 77 16.71 9.48 -6.60
N GLY A 78 16.00 10.27 -5.78
CA GLY A 78 16.55 11.45 -5.12
C GLY A 78 15.56 12.62 -5.00
N PRO A 79 16.04 13.79 -4.55
CA PRO A 79 15.21 14.99 -4.40
C PRO A 79 14.66 15.51 -5.73
N VAL A 80 13.38 15.86 -5.77
CA VAL A 80 12.70 16.38 -6.97
C VAL A 80 11.98 17.68 -6.68
N ARG A 81 12.07 18.66 -7.60
CA ARG A 81 11.30 19.91 -7.51
C ARG A 81 9.82 19.69 -7.77
N PHE A 82 8.97 20.48 -7.12
CA PHE A 82 7.50 20.36 -7.26
C PHE A 82 7.02 20.30 -8.71
N ASN A 83 7.48 21.23 -9.55
CA ASN A 83 7.00 21.32 -10.94
C ASN A 83 7.43 20.13 -11.79
N ASP A 84 8.59 19.54 -11.51
CA ASP A 84 9.06 18.35 -12.23
C ASP A 84 8.29 17.11 -11.80
N LEU A 85 8.04 16.97 -10.49
CA LEU A 85 7.15 15.92 -9.96
C LEU A 85 5.74 16.04 -10.55
N ALA A 86 5.20 17.25 -10.67
CA ALA A 86 3.89 17.48 -11.27
C ALA A 86 3.83 17.14 -12.77
N ARG A 87 4.94 17.27 -13.50
CA ARG A 87 5.03 16.84 -14.91
C ARG A 87 5.11 15.32 -15.04
N MET A 88 5.83 14.65 -14.14
CA MET A 88 5.92 13.19 -14.11
C MET A 88 4.56 12.54 -13.81
N ILE A 89 3.75 13.16 -12.95
CA ILE A 89 2.43 12.65 -12.54
C ILE A 89 1.32 13.38 -13.31
N GLY A 90 1.32 13.25 -14.64
CA GLY A 90 0.45 14.03 -15.54
C GLY A 90 -1.06 13.85 -15.34
N GLY A 91 -1.50 12.76 -14.69
CA GLY A 91 -2.91 12.52 -14.38
C GLY A 91 -3.43 13.24 -13.12
N ALA A 92 -2.54 13.83 -12.31
CA ALA A 92 -2.90 14.49 -11.07
C ALA A 92 -2.88 16.02 -11.21
N SER A 93 -3.88 16.70 -10.64
CA SER A 93 -3.82 18.15 -10.53
C SER A 93 -2.71 18.57 -9.54
N LYS A 94 -2.10 19.74 -9.76
CA LYS A 94 -1.12 20.31 -8.83
C LYS A 94 -1.65 20.39 -7.40
N LYS A 95 -2.94 20.69 -7.23
CA LYS A 95 -3.61 20.71 -5.91
C LYS A 95 -3.57 19.34 -5.24
N MET A 96 -3.89 18.27 -5.97
CA MET A 96 -3.84 16.90 -5.43
C MET A 96 -2.42 16.50 -5.05
N ILE A 97 -1.42 16.82 -5.88
CA ILE A 97 -0.01 16.53 -5.56
C ILE A 97 0.41 17.25 -4.28
N THR A 98 0.07 18.54 -4.14
CA THR A 98 0.33 19.31 -2.90
C THR A 98 -0.31 18.68 -1.68
N GLU A 99 -1.59 18.29 -1.75
CA GLU A 99 -2.30 17.64 -0.64
C GLU A 99 -1.65 16.31 -0.26
N ARG A 100 -1.23 15.50 -1.25
CA ARG A 100 -0.56 14.22 -1.00
C ARG A 100 0.83 14.40 -0.41
N LEU A 101 1.62 15.35 -0.92
CA LEU A 101 2.94 15.65 -0.36
C LEU A 101 2.87 16.09 1.10
N ARG A 102 1.90 16.94 1.46
CA ARG A 102 1.66 17.32 2.86
C ARG A 102 1.33 16.11 3.74
N GLN A 103 0.43 15.24 3.28
CA GLN A 103 0.10 14.01 4.03
C GLN A 103 1.30 13.07 4.20
N LEU A 104 2.15 12.97 3.17
CA LEU A 104 3.36 12.15 3.21
C LEU A 104 4.43 12.77 4.13
N GLU A 105 4.53 14.09 4.16
CA GLU A 105 5.40 14.85 5.07
C GLU A 105 4.95 14.70 6.52
N ASP A 106 3.65 14.87 6.80
CA ASP A 106 3.07 14.68 8.14
C ASP A 106 3.27 13.25 8.68
N ARG A 107 3.37 12.27 7.77
CA ARG A 107 3.62 10.85 8.10
C ARG A 107 5.12 10.50 8.14
N GLY A 108 6.00 11.45 7.85
CA GLY A 108 7.44 11.25 7.82
C GLY A 108 7.94 10.36 6.67
N LEU A 109 7.15 10.18 5.61
CA LEU A 109 7.51 9.37 4.44
C LEU A 109 8.25 10.19 3.37
N VAL A 110 8.05 11.49 3.38
CA VAL A 110 8.70 12.47 2.48
C VAL A 110 9.20 13.63 3.34
N LYS A 111 10.34 14.20 3.00
CA LYS A 111 10.82 15.46 3.57
C LYS A 111 10.80 16.55 2.51
N ARG A 112 10.50 17.78 2.93
CA ARG A 112 10.52 18.98 2.09
C ARG A 112 11.73 19.84 2.46
N GLU A 113 12.51 20.23 1.47
CA GLU A 113 13.67 21.10 1.64
C GLU A 113 13.48 22.39 0.84
N VAL A 114 13.72 23.53 1.49
CA VAL A 114 13.74 24.85 0.84
C VAL A 114 15.17 25.11 0.37
N LEU A 115 15.33 25.33 -0.93
CA LEU A 115 16.61 25.68 -1.53
C LEU A 115 16.73 27.20 -1.62
N ASP A 116 17.87 27.73 -1.15
CA ASP A 116 18.23 29.13 -1.29
C ASP A 116 18.72 29.43 -2.72
N THR A 117 17.79 29.33 -3.67
CA THR A 117 18.00 29.69 -5.07
C THR A 117 17.36 31.03 -5.36
N SER A 118 17.73 31.67 -6.48
CA SER A 118 17.03 32.83 -7.00
C SER A 118 16.32 32.45 -8.31
N PRO A 119 14.97 32.30 -8.32
CA PRO A 119 14.03 32.41 -7.21
C PRO A 119 14.06 31.19 -6.27
N VAL A 120 13.59 31.35 -5.02
CA VAL A 120 13.55 30.29 -3.99
C VAL A 120 12.78 29.08 -4.52
N SER A 121 13.38 27.89 -4.40
CA SER A 121 12.82 26.63 -4.88
C SER A 121 12.62 25.65 -3.73
N VAL A 122 11.80 24.63 -3.96
CA VAL A 122 11.59 23.54 -3.00
C VAL A 122 11.84 22.21 -3.66
N THR A 123 12.41 21.28 -2.92
CA THR A 123 12.54 19.88 -3.31
C THR A 123 11.85 18.98 -2.30
N TYR A 124 11.44 17.81 -2.79
CA TYR A 124 10.87 16.75 -1.99
C TYR A 124 11.72 15.51 -2.17
N GLU A 125 12.01 14.81 -1.08
CA GLU A 125 12.79 13.59 -1.10
C GLU A 125 12.10 12.54 -0.24
N ILE A 126 12.13 11.28 -0.69
CA ILE A 126 11.64 10.16 0.11
C ILE A 126 12.56 9.95 1.33
N THR A 127 11.98 9.70 2.50
CA THR A 127 12.74 9.37 3.71
C THR A 127 13.09 7.88 3.75
N ASP A 128 13.94 7.46 4.69
CA ASP A 128 14.21 6.03 4.91
C ASP A 128 12.94 5.24 5.24
N LEU A 129 12.04 5.83 6.05
CA LEU A 129 10.72 5.25 6.31
C LEU A 129 9.91 5.12 5.02
N GLY A 130 9.90 6.16 4.18
CA GLY A 130 9.25 6.13 2.87
C GLY A 130 9.82 5.04 1.96
N ARG A 131 11.14 4.82 1.97
CA ARG A 131 11.81 3.79 1.16
C ARG A 131 11.35 2.38 1.49
N THR A 132 10.90 2.11 2.73
CA THR A 132 10.31 0.81 3.10
C THR A 132 9.07 0.45 2.26
N ALA A 133 8.39 1.46 1.68
CA ALA A 133 7.25 1.26 0.80
C ALA A 133 7.65 0.75 -0.61
N LEU A 134 8.89 0.97 -1.04
CA LEU A 134 9.30 0.70 -2.43
C LEU A 134 9.21 -0.78 -2.79
N GLY A 135 9.45 -1.68 -1.83
CA GLY A 135 9.34 -3.12 -2.05
C GLY A 135 7.92 -3.55 -2.45
N PHE A 136 6.90 -3.12 -1.70
CA PHE A 136 5.52 -3.45 -2.07
C PHE A 136 5.06 -2.69 -3.32
N LEU A 137 5.53 -1.46 -3.53
CA LEU A 137 5.20 -0.68 -4.74
C LEU A 137 5.76 -1.35 -6.00
N ASP A 138 6.96 -1.94 -5.91
CA ASP A 138 7.51 -2.70 -7.03
C ASP A 138 6.73 -4.01 -7.25
N GLY A 139 6.31 -4.70 -6.19
CA GLY A 139 5.40 -5.84 -6.31
C GLY A 139 4.06 -5.46 -6.96
N LEU A 140 3.48 -4.32 -6.58
CA LEU A 140 2.28 -3.76 -7.20
C LEU A 140 2.51 -3.43 -8.68
N ARG A 141 3.67 -2.84 -9.02
CA ARG A 141 4.07 -2.55 -10.40
C ARG A 141 4.14 -3.82 -11.23
N GLN A 142 4.90 -4.82 -10.77
CA GLN A 142 5.06 -6.11 -11.47
C GLN A 142 3.71 -6.80 -11.68
N TRP A 143 2.86 -6.82 -10.64
CA TRP A 143 1.50 -7.36 -10.76
C TRP A 143 0.70 -6.57 -11.80
N SER A 144 0.71 -5.23 -11.76
CA SER A 144 0.01 -4.39 -12.73
C SER A 144 0.50 -4.59 -14.16
N GLU A 145 1.80 -4.78 -14.38
CA GLU A 145 2.41 -5.07 -15.68
C GLU A 145 2.01 -6.46 -16.22
N SER A 146 1.64 -7.38 -15.32
CA SER A 146 1.16 -8.73 -15.68
C SER A 146 -0.33 -8.78 -16.07
N LEU A 147 -1.09 -7.72 -15.80
CA LEU A 147 -2.53 -7.68 -16.07
C LEU A 147 -2.82 -7.50 -17.57
N PRO A 148 -3.96 -8.03 -18.06
CA PRO A 148 -4.42 -7.74 -19.42
C PRO A 148 -4.55 -6.23 -19.66
N ARG A 149 -4.14 -5.77 -20.84
CA ARG A 149 -4.14 -4.34 -21.20
C ARG A 149 -5.54 -3.72 -21.35
N ASP A 150 -6.57 -4.55 -21.46
CA ASP A 150 -7.98 -4.18 -21.60
C ASP A 150 -8.73 -4.09 -20.26
N LEU A 151 -8.08 -4.43 -19.15
CA LEU A 151 -8.64 -4.23 -17.81
C LEU A 151 -8.84 -2.73 -17.56
N HIS A 152 -10.10 -2.30 -17.47
CA HIS A 152 -10.43 -0.91 -17.12
C HIS A 152 -10.12 -0.67 -15.64
N VAL A 153 -9.29 0.33 -15.40
CA VAL A 153 -8.96 0.88 -14.08
C VAL A 153 -9.46 2.32 -14.06
N ASP A 154 -10.60 2.54 -13.43
CA ASP A 154 -11.28 3.85 -13.31
C ASP A 154 -10.53 4.85 -12.40
#